data_AF-A0A527WP08-F1
#
_entry.id   AF-A0A527WP08-F1
#
_cell.length_a   1.000
_cell.length_b   1.000
_cell.length_c   1.000
_cell.angle_alpha   90.00
_cell.angle_beta   90.00
_cell.angle_gamma   90.00
#
_symmetry.space_group_name_H-M   'P 1'
#
loop_
_entity.id
_entity.type
_entity.pdbx_description
1 polymer ?
#
loop_
_entity_poly.entity_id
_entity_poly.type
_entity_poly.pdbx_seq_one_letter_code
_entity_poly.pdbx_strand_id
1 'polypeptide(L)'
;MTIENTAFEGYRHSPNEKTTLLRLFAGSAIVIALWMAMTALVLFAGTYAYIAWRLPGPSTGRYMQDFLASPVGILSALTSFAGIWIGLWVAMRFVHGEPLSALFGVSRRIAGGDFLKGLVAVLITSLFSEVLLYWLQPEIVRGPIAFSSWLLFLIPIVLLAFLQTSSEEMLFRGYLLRGLAYRFRSPLIWAVLPGLLFTS
;
A
#
# COMPACT_ATOMS: atom_id res chain seq x y z
N MET A 1 21.00 -20.98 -19.68
CA MET A 1 20.88 -19.93 -18.65
C MET A 1 20.42 -20.58 -17.35
N THR A 2 21.36 -21.01 -16.52
CA THR A 2 21.08 -21.38 -15.13
C THR A 2 20.85 -20.08 -14.37
N ILE A 3 19.60 -19.73 -14.10
CA ILE A 3 19.27 -18.61 -13.21
C ILE A 3 19.95 -18.93 -11.88
N GLU A 4 20.96 -18.14 -11.49
CA GLU A 4 21.63 -18.30 -10.21
C GLU A 4 20.57 -18.18 -9.10
N ASN A 5 20.23 -19.33 -8.52
CA ASN A 5 19.21 -19.51 -7.49
C ASN A 5 19.63 -18.86 -6.15
N THR A 6 20.81 -18.22 -6.11
CA THR A 6 21.44 -17.66 -4.91
C THR A 6 20.66 -16.48 -4.35
N ALA A 7 20.12 -15.60 -5.20
CA ALA A 7 19.31 -14.46 -4.76
C ALA A 7 17.94 -14.90 -4.19
N PHE A 8 17.30 -15.88 -4.83
CA PHE A 8 16.01 -16.42 -4.39
C PHE A 8 16.15 -17.25 -3.11
N GLU A 9 17.17 -18.11 -3.02
CA GLU A 9 17.47 -18.85 -1.78
C GLU A 9 17.87 -17.89 -0.65
N GLY A 10 18.59 -16.80 -0.94
CA GLY A 10 18.88 -15.73 0.02
C GLY A 10 17.63 -15.01 0.54
N TYR A 11 16.64 -14.76 -0.33
CA TYR A 11 15.33 -14.21 0.07
C TYR A 11 14.56 -15.22 0.92
N ARG A 12 14.58 -16.49 0.53
CA ARG A 12 13.89 -17.57 1.22
C ARG A 12 14.44 -17.85 2.61
N HIS A 13 15.75 -17.70 2.82
CA HIS A 13 16.43 -17.83 4.12
C HIS A 13 16.56 -16.52 4.89
N SER A 14 16.02 -15.41 4.36
CA SER A 14 16.02 -14.11 5.04
C SER A 14 15.28 -14.12 6.40
N PRO A 15 14.19 -14.88 6.61
CA PRO A 15 13.49 -14.90 7.90
C PRO A 15 14.26 -15.62 9.00
N ASN A 16 14.15 -15.08 10.22
CA ASN A 16 14.70 -15.70 11.41
C ASN A 16 13.95 -17.00 11.75
N GLU A 17 14.57 -17.93 12.49
CA GLU A 17 13.98 -19.21 12.93
C GLU A 17 12.68 -19.01 13.75
N LYS A 18 12.47 -17.81 14.29
CA LYS A 18 11.27 -17.41 15.04
C LYS A 18 10.05 -17.14 14.15
N THR A 19 10.19 -17.12 12.82
CA THR A 19 9.08 -16.89 11.88
C THR A 19 8.24 -18.16 11.71
N THR A 20 7.49 -18.50 12.76
CA THR A 20 6.51 -19.60 12.71
C THR A 20 5.21 -19.15 12.05
N LEU A 21 4.46 -20.08 11.43
CA LEU A 21 3.17 -19.77 10.80
C LEU A 21 2.20 -19.08 11.76
N LEU A 22 2.15 -19.52 13.02
CA LEU A 22 1.29 -18.93 14.03
C LEU A 22 1.68 -17.48 14.34
N ARG A 23 2.99 -17.17 14.37
CA ARG A 23 3.49 -15.81 14.53
C ARG A 23 3.26 -14.93 13.29
N LEU A 24 3.29 -15.52 12.10
CA LEU A 24 2.94 -14.84 10.85
C LEU A 24 1.45 -14.45 10.83
N PHE A 25 0.55 -15.38 11.17
CA PHE A 25 -0.87 -15.09 11.29
C PHE A 25 -1.18 -14.12 12.43
N ALA A 26 -0.54 -14.27 13.59
CA ALA A 26 -0.70 -13.34 14.71
C ALA A 26 -0.24 -11.92 14.34
N GLY A 27 0.91 -11.78 13.68
CA GLY A 27 1.37 -10.46 13.23
C GLY A 27 0.51 -9.89 12.10
N SER A 28 0.01 -10.72 11.18
CA SER A 28 -0.98 -10.27 10.18
C SER A 28 -2.27 -9.78 10.83
N ALA A 29 -2.75 -10.49 11.86
CA ALA A 29 -3.93 -10.08 12.62
C ALA A 29 -3.71 -8.75 13.36
N ILE A 30 -2.52 -8.52 13.92
CA ILE A 30 -2.13 -7.23 14.52
C ILE A 30 -2.15 -6.12 13.47
N VAL A 31 -1.59 -6.37 12.28
CA VAL A 31 -1.59 -5.40 11.18
C VAL A 31 -3.02 -5.05 10.76
N ILE A 32 -3.86 -6.05 10.53
CA ILE A 32 -5.26 -5.86 10.15
C ILE A 32 -6.02 -5.12 11.25
N ALA A 33 -5.83 -5.48 12.53
CA ALA A 33 -6.49 -4.82 13.63
C ALA A 33 -6.11 -3.33 13.73
N LEU A 34 -4.83 -3.01 13.58
CA LEU A 34 -4.36 -1.61 13.61
C LEU A 34 -4.79 -0.82 12.37
N TRP A 35 -4.81 -1.44 11.19
CA TRP A 35 -5.35 -0.83 9.99
C TRP A 35 -6.86 -0.57 10.11
N MET A 36 -7.63 -1.53 10.61
CA MET A 36 -9.07 -1.38 10.87
C MET A 36 -9.34 -0.32 11.94
N ALA A 37 -8.54 -0.27 13.01
CA ALA A 37 -8.65 0.77 14.04
C ALA A 37 -8.35 2.17 13.48
N MET A 38 -7.31 2.30 12.67
CA MET A 38 -6.96 3.56 12.02
C MET A 38 -8.02 3.97 11.00
N THR A 39 -8.57 3.02 10.24
CA THR A 39 -9.67 3.26 9.30
C THR A 39 -10.91 3.71 10.03
N ALA A 40 -11.31 3.03 11.11
CA ALA A 40 -12.43 3.45 11.95
C ALA A 40 -12.19 4.86 12.52
N LEU A 41 -10.99 5.14 13.03
CA LEU A 41 -10.62 6.47 13.53
C LEU A 41 -10.80 7.53 12.44
N VAL A 42 -10.26 7.30 11.24
CA VAL A 42 -10.39 8.21 10.10
C VAL A 42 -11.86 8.41 9.72
N LEU A 43 -12.65 7.35 9.67
CA LEU A 43 -14.05 7.41 9.29
C LEU A 43 -14.88 8.17 10.32
N PHE A 44 -14.77 7.83 11.60
CA PHE A 44 -15.57 8.45 12.67
C PHE A 44 -15.09 9.86 13.00
N ALA A 45 -13.79 10.05 13.25
CA ALA A 45 -13.23 11.35 13.59
C ALA A 45 -13.24 12.29 12.38
N GLY A 46 -12.96 11.77 11.18
CA GLY A 46 -13.00 12.55 9.94
C GLY A 46 -14.42 12.99 9.58
N THR A 47 -15.41 12.12 9.70
CA THR A 47 -16.82 12.51 9.50
C THR A 47 -17.26 13.54 10.54
N TYR A 48 -16.87 13.36 11.81
CA TYR A 48 -17.17 14.34 12.86
C TYR A 48 -16.55 15.71 12.54
N ALA A 49 -15.27 15.76 12.16
CA ALA A 49 -14.58 16.99 11.77
C ALA A 49 -15.20 17.63 10.53
N TYR A 50 -15.60 16.82 9.54
CA TYR A 50 -16.29 17.27 8.32
C TYR A 50 -17.57 18.04 8.65
N ILE A 51 -18.40 17.50 9.55
CA ILE A 51 -19.64 18.13 9.99
C ILE A 51 -19.35 19.36 10.86
N ALA A 52 -18.49 19.22 11.87
CA ALA A 52 -18.21 20.25 12.87
C ALA A 52 -17.59 21.51 12.25
N TRP A 53 -16.70 21.34 11.26
CA TRP A 53 -16.01 22.44 10.59
C TRP A 53 -16.62 22.83 9.25
N ARG A 54 -17.74 22.20 8.84
CA ARG A 54 -18.43 22.47 7.57
C ARG A 54 -17.49 22.47 6.38
N LEU A 55 -16.68 21.43 6.28
CA LEU A 55 -15.69 21.31 5.21
C LEU A 55 -16.36 21.23 3.83
N PRO A 56 -15.69 21.69 2.75
CA PRO A 56 -16.25 21.65 1.41
C PRO A 56 -16.48 20.20 0.93
N GLY A 57 -17.69 19.92 0.44
CA GLY A 57 -18.02 18.61 -0.13
C GLY A 57 -19.53 18.44 -0.38
N PRO A 58 -19.95 17.25 -0.83
CA PRO A 58 -21.36 16.93 -1.00
C PRO A 58 -22.13 17.03 0.31
N SER A 59 -23.40 17.41 0.25
CA SER A 59 -24.28 17.54 1.41
C SER A 59 -25.62 16.85 1.15
N THR A 60 -25.56 15.55 0.88
CA THR A 60 -26.73 14.73 0.55
C THR A 60 -27.50 14.25 1.80
N GLY A 61 -26.99 14.55 3.00
CA GLY A 61 -27.54 14.10 4.27
C GLY A 61 -27.00 12.74 4.71
N ARG A 62 -26.11 12.14 3.91
CA ARG A 62 -25.38 10.90 4.24
C ARG A 62 -23.95 11.25 4.64
N TYR A 63 -23.79 11.75 5.86
CA TYR A 63 -22.55 12.38 6.31
C TYR A 63 -21.26 11.57 6.09
N MET A 64 -21.28 10.25 6.30
CA MET A 64 -20.10 9.40 6.06
C MET A 64 -19.77 9.28 4.57
N GLN A 65 -20.77 9.15 3.70
CA GLN A 65 -20.57 9.06 2.25
C GLN A 65 -20.14 10.41 1.68
N ASP A 66 -20.76 11.48 2.17
CA ASP A 66 -20.41 12.87 1.85
C ASP A 66 -18.96 13.19 2.24
N PHE A 67 -18.52 12.76 3.44
CA PHE A 67 -17.13 12.86 3.86
C PHE A 67 -16.20 12.11 2.93
N LEU A 68 -16.45 10.83 2.64
CA LEU A 68 -15.59 10.01 1.77
C LEU A 68 -15.52 10.52 0.33
N ALA A 69 -16.57 11.17 -0.16
CA ALA A 69 -16.60 11.82 -1.47
C ALA A 69 -15.90 13.19 -1.48
N SER A 70 -15.55 13.74 -0.31
CA SER A 70 -14.81 15.00 -0.20
C SER A 70 -13.31 14.80 -0.44
N PRO A 71 -12.57 15.83 -0.92
CA PRO A 71 -11.11 15.76 -1.05
C PRO A 71 -10.42 15.39 0.28
N VAL A 72 -10.93 15.94 1.40
CA VAL A 72 -10.39 15.68 2.73
C VAL A 72 -10.63 14.22 3.14
N GLY A 73 -11.79 13.65 2.79
CA GLY A 73 -12.09 12.23 3.02
C GLY A 73 -11.16 11.30 2.28
N ILE A 74 -10.88 11.58 0.99
CA ILE A 74 -9.94 10.79 0.20
C ILE A 74 -8.53 10.84 0.82
N LEU A 75 -8.03 12.04 1.15
CA LEU A 75 -6.70 12.18 1.78
C LEU A 75 -6.63 11.48 3.15
N SER A 76 -7.69 11.57 3.94
CA SER A 76 -7.78 10.90 5.24
C SER A 76 -7.83 9.38 5.06
N ALA A 77 -8.57 8.89 4.06
CA ALA A 77 -8.64 7.46 3.73
C ALA A 77 -7.28 6.92 3.32
N LEU A 78 -6.53 7.63 2.46
CA LEU A 78 -5.16 7.24 2.13
C LEU A 78 -4.24 7.23 3.36
N THR A 79 -4.44 8.17 4.29
CA THR A 79 -3.68 8.23 5.55
C THR A 79 -3.97 7.04 6.46
N SER A 80 -5.13 6.38 6.34
CA SER A 80 -5.45 5.18 7.13
C SER A 80 -4.47 4.02 6.91
N PHE A 81 -3.83 3.97 5.73
CA PHE A 81 -2.79 3.00 5.40
C PHE A 81 -1.51 3.17 6.21
N ALA A 82 -1.32 4.30 6.92
CA ALA A 82 -0.29 4.43 7.95
C ALA A 82 -0.48 3.38 9.07
N GLY A 83 -1.72 2.96 9.32
CA GLY A 83 -2.04 1.90 10.28
C GLY A 83 -1.36 0.56 9.94
N ILE A 84 -1.19 0.27 8.65
CA ILE A 84 -0.44 -0.92 8.19
C ILE A 84 1.04 -0.80 8.54
N TRP A 85 1.66 0.36 8.32
CA TRP A 85 3.05 0.60 8.72
C TRP A 85 3.26 0.44 10.22
N ILE A 86 2.37 1.02 11.03
CA ILE A 86 2.40 0.87 12.49
C ILE A 86 2.23 -0.61 12.87
N GLY A 87 1.28 -1.29 12.25
CA GLY A 87 1.05 -2.72 12.46
C GLY A 87 2.23 -3.59 12.11
N LEU A 88 2.88 -3.33 10.97
CA LEU A 88 4.08 -4.05 10.53
C LEU A 88 5.24 -3.78 11.49
N TRP A 89 5.39 -2.54 11.96
CA TRP A 89 6.39 -2.21 12.98
C TRP A 89 6.15 -2.96 14.28
N VAL A 90 4.91 -3.00 14.78
CA VAL A 90 4.56 -3.76 15.98
C VAL A 90 4.79 -5.26 15.77
N ALA A 91 4.31 -5.82 14.66
CA ALA A 91 4.48 -7.24 14.35
C ALA A 91 5.96 -7.62 14.23
N MET A 92 6.76 -6.83 13.52
CA MET A 92 8.19 -7.07 13.35
C MET A 92 8.94 -6.95 14.67
N ARG A 93 8.67 -5.89 15.45
CA ARG A 93 9.39 -5.61 16.70
C ARG A 93 9.03 -6.59 17.81
N PHE A 94 7.74 -6.90 18.00
CA PHE A 94 7.26 -7.65 19.16
C PHE A 94 7.00 -9.14 18.86
N VAL A 95 6.60 -9.50 17.64
CA VAL A 95 6.27 -10.90 17.31
C VAL A 95 7.49 -11.63 16.73
N HIS A 96 8.18 -11.00 15.78
CA HIS A 96 9.33 -11.59 15.07
C HIS A 96 10.67 -11.20 15.69
N GLY A 97 10.75 -10.05 16.37
CA GLY A 97 11.98 -9.54 16.97
C GLY A 97 13.01 -9.05 15.94
N GLU A 98 12.55 -8.67 14.75
CA GLU A 98 13.39 -8.22 13.63
C GLU A 98 13.19 -6.72 13.35
N PRO A 99 14.21 -6.03 12.80
CA PRO A 99 14.02 -4.66 12.35
C PRO A 99 13.09 -4.62 11.13
N LEU A 100 12.31 -3.54 11.01
CA LEU A 100 11.44 -3.26 9.87
C LEU A 100 12.20 -3.32 8.53
N SER A 101 13.50 -3.01 8.57
CA SER A 101 14.37 -3.04 7.38
C SER A 101 14.59 -4.44 6.79
N ALA A 102 14.31 -5.50 7.55
CA ALA A 102 14.36 -6.87 7.05
C ALA A 102 13.29 -7.17 6.00
N LEU A 103 12.22 -6.36 5.93
CA LEU A 103 11.15 -6.52 4.95
C LEU A 103 11.47 -5.88 3.59
N PHE A 104 12.46 -4.97 3.50
CA PHE A 104 12.91 -4.36 2.24
C PHE A 104 13.76 -5.31 1.35
N GLY A 105 13.87 -6.59 1.72
CA GLY A 105 14.61 -7.62 0.98
C GLY A 105 15.99 -7.95 1.56
N VAL A 106 16.68 -8.88 0.88
CA VAL A 106 17.99 -9.46 1.32
C VAL A 106 19.03 -8.39 1.59
N SER A 107 19.05 -7.34 0.77
CA SER A 107 20.02 -6.24 0.85
C SER A 107 19.68 -5.21 1.94
N ARG A 108 18.47 -5.27 2.54
CA ARG A 108 17.94 -4.31 3.52
C ARG A 108 18.04 -2.84 3.09
N ARG A 109 18.16 -2.58 1.78
CA ARG A 109 18.41 -1.27 1.18
C ARG A 109 17.60 -1.14 -0.11
N ILE A 110 17.07 0.06 -0.33
CA ILE A 110 16.37 0.42 -1.56
C ILE A 110 17.43 0.72 -2.62
N ALA A 111 17.49 -0.08 -3.68
CA ALA A 111 18.35 0.18 -4.84
C ALA A 111 17.76 1.32 -5.66
N GLY A 112 18.11 2.57 -5.33
CA GLY A 112 17.54 3.77 -5.97
C GLY A 112 17.68 3.79 -7.49
N GLY A 113 18.74 3.20 -8.05
CA GLY A 113 18.92 3.08 -9.49
C GLY A 113 17.90 2.18 -10.19
N ASP A 114 17.53 1.05 -9.58
CA ASP A 114 16.53 0.15 -10.15
C ASP A 114 15.10 0.65 -9.89
N PHE A 115 14.89 1.32 -8.75
CA PHE A 115 13.67 2.06 -8.48
C PHE A 115 13.43 3.13 -9.56
N LEU A 116 14.45 3.89 -9.94
CA LEU A 116 14.33 4.92 -10.98
C LEU A 116 14.04 4.32 -12.36
N LYS A 117 14.68 3.20 -12.73
CA LYS A 117 14.37 2.50 -14.00
C LYS A 117 12.90 2.03 -14.02
N GLY A 118 12.44 1.44 -12.92
CA GLY A 118 11.04 1.02 -12.77
C GLY A 118 10.09 2.21 -12.86
N LEU A 119 10.38 3.31 -12.15
CA LEU A 119 9.60 4.53 -12.19
C LEU A 119 9.52 5.09 -13.62
N VAL A 120 10.64 5.18 -14.34
CA VAL A 120 10.66 5.67 -15.73
C VAL A 120 9.85 4.74 -16.63
N ALA A 121 9.97 3.42 -16.49
CA ALA A 121 9.18 2.47 -17.27
C ALA A 121 7.67 2.63 -17.00
N VAL A 122 7.27 2.79 -15.74
CA VAL A 122 5.87 3.03 -15.35
C VAL A 122 5.38 4.36 -15.91
N LEU A 123 6.17 5.44 -15.82
CA LEU A 123 5.79 6.74 -16.36
C LEU A 123 5.61 6.71 -17.89
N ILE A 124 6.52 6.05 -18.61
CA ILE A 124 6.42 5.91 -20.07
C ILE A 124 5.19 5.10 -20.46
N THR A 125 4.97 3.94 -19.81
CA THR A 125 3.83 3.07 -20.11
C THR A 125 2.50 3.73 -19.72
N SER A 126 2.46 4.46 -18.61
CA SER A 126 1.28 5.23 -18.19
C SER A 126 0.99 6.36 -19.18
N LEU A 127 2.01 7.12 -19.60
CA LEU A 127 1.85 8.18 -20.60
C LEU A 127 1.33 7.61 -21.93
N PHE A 128 1.91 6.51 -22.40
CA PHE A 128 1.46 5.85 -23.61
C PHE A 128 0.01 5.37 -23.51
N SER A 129 -0.35 4.77 -22.37
CA SER A 129 -1.72 4.32 -22.10
C SER A 129 -2.71 5.48 -22.11
N GLU A 130 -2.33 6.62 -21.52
CA GLU A 130 -3.18 7.80 -21.44
C GLU A 130 -3.37 8.45 -22.82
N VAL A 131 -2.30 8.59 -23.61
CA VAL A 131 -2.38 9.05 -25.01
C VAL A 131 -3.29 8.15 -25.84
N LEU A 132 -3.13 6.83 -25.71
CA LEU A 132 -3.96 5.85 -26.42
C LEU A 132 -5.43 5.94 -25.99
N LEU A 133 -5.68 6.16 -24.71
CA LEU A 133 -7.03 6.28 -24.15
C LEU A 133 -7.75 7.53 -24.68
N TYR A 134 -7.08 8.70 -24.69
CA TYR A 134 -7.65 9.91 -25.29
C TYR A 134 -7.83 9.80 -26.81
N TRP A 135 -6.97 9.03 -27.49
CA TRP A 135 -7.11 8.78 -28.92
C TRP A 135 -8.32 7.88 -29.23
N LEU A 136 -8.57 6.85 -28.40
CA LEU A 136 -9.71 5.95 -28.54
C LEU A 136 -11.03 6.58 -28.07
N GLN A 137 -10.99 7.47 -27.09
CA GLN A 137 -12.15 8.14 -26.50
C GLN A 137 -11.96 9.66 -26.45
N PRO A 138 -12.10 10.35 -27.60
CA PRO A 138 -11.94 11.80 -27.67
C PRO A 138 -13.04 12.58 -26.95
N GLU A 139 -14.13 11.90 -26.55
CA GLU A 139 -15.26 12.48 -25.80
C GLU A 139 -14.95 12.71 -24.32
N ILE A 140 -13.76 12.32 -23.84
CA ILE A 140 -13.36 12.56 -22.45
C ILE A 140 -13.16 14.06 -22.23
N VAL A 141 -14.18 14.68 -21.65
CA VAL A 141 -14.16 16.09 -21.31
C VAL A 141 -13.32 16.29 -20.05
N ARG A 142 -12.48 17.33 -20.08
CA ARG A 142 -11.72 17.77 -18.91
C ARG A 142 -12.66 18.03 -17.73
N GLY A 143 -12.35 17.42 -16.59
CA GLY A 143 -13.10 17.66 -15.35
C GLY A 143 -13.10 19.14 -14.94
N PRO A 144 -14.06 19.58 -14.09
CA PRO A 144 -14.24 20.98 -13.71
C PRO A 144 -13.14 21.52 -12.77
N ILE A 145 -12.12 20.72 -12.45
CA ILE A 145 -11.06 21.07 -11.50
C ILE A 145 -10.07 22.01 -12.18
N ALA A 146 -9.86 23.19 -11.58
CA ALA A 146 -8.88 24.15 -12.04
C ALA A 146 -7.46 23.54 -12.00
N PHE A 147 -6.63 23.88 -12.98
CA PHE A 147 -5.26 23.35 -13.06
C PHE A 147 -4.42 23.63 -11.81
N SER A 148 -4.58 24.82 -11.22
CA SER A 148 -3.89 25.22 -10.00
C SER A 148 -4.30 24.36 -8.80
N SER A 149 -5.60 24.09 -8.63
CA SER A 149 -6.11 23.20 -7.59
C SER A 149 -5.59 21.78 -7.79
N TRP A 150 -5.60 21.28 -9.03
CA TRP A 150 -5.03 19.96 -9.35
C TRP A 150 -3.56 19.86 -8.94
N LEU A 151 -2.74 20.87 -9.27
CA LEU A 151 -1.32 20.87 -8.93
C LEU A 151 -1.06 20.95 -7.42
N LEU A 152 -1.88 21.71 -6.69
CA LEU A 152 -1.82 21.79 -5.23
C LEU A 152 -2.13 20.45 -4.55
N PHE A 153 -3.13 19.72 -5.05
CA PHE A 153 -3.49 18.40 -4.52
C PHE A 153 -2.59 17.28 -5.02
N LEU A 154 -1.85 17.47 -6.12
CA LEU A 154 -0.94 16.47 -6.66
C LEU A 154 0.13 16.05 -5.64
N ILE A 155 0.76 17.01 -4.95
CA ILE A 155 1.83 16.74 -3.98
C ILE A 155 1.35 15.83 -2.84
N PRO A 156 0.29 16.18 -2.07
CA PRO A 156 -0.17 15.32 -0.99
C PRO A 156 -0.72 13.98 -1.52
N ILE A 157 -1.36 13.95 -2.69
CA ILE A 157 -1.84 12.69 -3.30
C ILE A 157 -0.67 11.78 -3.62
N VAL A 158 0.39 12.27 -4.26
CA VAL A 158 1.56 11.45 -4.61
C VAL A 158 2.23 10.89 -3.35
N LEU A 159 2.39 11.71 -2.31
CA LEU A 159 2.97 11.25 -1.04
C LEU A 159 2.11 10.19 -0.35
N LEU A 160 0.79 10.38 -0.32
CA LEU A 160 -0.13 9.45 0.31
C LEU A 160 -0.36 8.19 -0.52
N ALA A 161 -0.35 8.29 -1.85
CA ALA A 161 -0.37 7.14 -2.74
C ALA A 161 0.92 6.33 -2.60
N PHE A 162 2.07 6.99 -2.42
CA PHE A 162 3.32 6.32 -2.08
C PHE A 162 3.22 5.61 -0.73
N LEU A 163 2.66 6.27 0.29
CA LEU A 163 2.40 5.64 1.60
C LEU A 163 1.52 4.39 1.45
N GLN A 164 0.40 4.50 0.73
CA GLN A 164 -0.52 3.39 0.49
C GLN A 164 0.18 2.23 -0.25
N THR A 165 0.77 2.52 -1.40
CA THR A 165 1.41 1.50 -2.25
C THR A 165 2.57 0.84 -1.51
N SER A 166 3.36 1.61 -0.76
CA SER A 166 4.45 1.06 0.05
C SER A 166 3.93 0.20 1.20
N SER A 167 2.83 0.58 1.86
CA SER A 167 2.19 -0.24 2.89
C SER A 167 1.73 -1.59 2.34
N GLU A 168 1.04 -1.60 1.20
CA GLU A 168 0.54 -2.81 0.56
C GLU A 168 1.70 -3.71 0.12
N GLU A 169 2.69 -3.15 -0.58
CA GLU A 169 3.86 -3.91 -1.04
C GLU A 169 4.63 -4.50 0.15
N MET A 170 4.80 -3.75 1.23
CA MET A 170 5.49 -4.22 2.44
C MET A 170 4.69 -5.33 3.16
N LEU A 171 3.36 -5.25 3.18
CA LEU A 171 2.50 -6.26 3.79
C LEU A 171 2.48 -7.55 2.96
N PHE A 172 2.19 -7.44 1.66
CA PHE A 172 2.01 -8.61 0.80
C PHE A 172 3.36 -9.23 0.41
N ARG A 173 4.31 -8.43 -0.07
CA ARG A 173 5.60 -8.95 -0.57
C ARG A 173 6.72 -8.91 0.46
N GLY A 174 6.69 -7.92 1.35
CA GLY A 174 7.68 -7.82 2.42
C GLY A 174 7.43 -8.84 3.54
N TYR A 175 6.19 -8.95 4.01
CA TYR A 175 5.84 -9.70 5.21
C TYR A 175 5.22 -11.08 4.90
N LEU A 176 4.09 -11.13 4.20
CA LEU A 176 3.36 -12.38 3.91
C LEU A 176 4.17 -13.31 2.99
N LEU A 177 4.61 -12.80 1.84
CA LEU A 177 5.40 -13.54 0.86
C LEU A 177 6.70 -14.09 1.47
N ARG A 178 7.43 -13.25 2.22
CA ARG A 178 8.68 -13.63 2.90
C ARG A 178 8.44 -14.75 3.93
N GLY A 179 7.40 -14.63 4.76
CA GLY A 179 7.06 -15.65 5.76
C GLY A 179 6.59 -16.97 5.14
N LEU A 180 5.79 -16.91 4.07
CA LEU A 180 5.30 -18.10 3.37
C LEU A 180 6.41 -18.80 2.57
N ALA A 181 7.29 -18.05 1.91
CA ALA A 181 8.41 -18.59 1.13
C ALA A 181 9.41 -19.36 1.99
N TYR A 182 9.69 -18.88 3.21
CA TYR A 182 10.54 -19.62 4.17
C TYR A 182 9.95 -20.99 4.50
N ARG A 183 8.62 -21.10 4.64
CA ARG A 183 7.98 -22.32 5.13
C ARG A 183 7.57 -23.30 4.04
N PHE A 184 7.13 -22.80 2.88
CA PHE A 184 6.61 -23.61 1.78
C PHE A 184 7.59 -23.63 0.62
N ARG A 185 7.99 -24.83 0.20
CA ARG A 185 8.79 -25.03 -1.03
C ARG A 185 8.00 -24.77 -2.31
N SER A 186 6.67 -24.83 -2.26
CA SER A 186 5.80 -24.70 -3.44
C SER A 186 5.54 -23.22 -3.78
N PRO A 187 5.93 -22.75 -4.98
CA PRO A 187 5.69 -21.38 -5.45
C PRO A 187 4.22 -21.01 -5.59
N LEU A 188 3.36 -22.01 -5.75
CA LEU A 188 1.92 -21.77 -5.80
C LEU A 188 1.41 -21.26 -4.44
N ILE A 189 1.89 -21.79 -3.32
CA ILE A 189 1.37 -21.42 -2.00
C ILE A 189 1.85 -20.03 -1.60
N TRP A 190 3.14 -19.72 -1.82
CA TRP A 190 3.66 -18.42 -1.44
C TRP A 190 3.30 -17.31 -2.44
N ALA A 191 3.09 -17.59 -3.73
CA ALA A 191 2.76 -16.55 -4.72
C ALA A 191 1.25 -16.36 -4.92
N VAL A 192 0.47 -17.46 -5.03
CA VAL A 192 -0.96 -17.38 -5.35
C VAL A 192 -1.78 -16.92 -4.15
N LEU A 193 -1.41 -17.31 -2.93
CA LEU A 193 -2.19 -16.97 -1.73
C LEU A 193 -2.16 -15.46 -1.41
N PRO A 194 -1.00 -14.77 -1.42
CA PRO A 194 -0.98 -13.31 -1.35
C PRO A 194 -1.62 -12.64 -2.56
N GLY A 195 -1.48 -13.22 -3.77
CA GLY A 195 -2.10 -12.69 -4.98
C GLY A 195 -3.63 -12.72 -4.93
N LEU A 196 -4.22 -13.79 -4.39
CA LEU A 196 -5.66 -13.92 -4.19
C LEU A 196 -6.19 -12.94 -3.13
N LEU A 197 -5.44 -12.75 -2.05
CA LEU A 197 -5.78 -11.75 -1.02
C LEU A 197 -5.61 -10.30 -1.51
N PHE A 198 -4.75 -10.08 -2.50
CA PHE A 198 -4.56 -8.77 -3.11
C PHE A 198 -5.67 -8.43 -4.11
N THR A 199 -6.23 -9.43 -4.81
CA THR A 199 -7.28 -9.22 -5.82
C THR A 199 -8.71 -9.25 -5.25
N SER A 200 -8.90 -9.71 -4.02
CA SER A 200 -10.20 -9.79 -3.32
C SER A 200 -10.54 -8.50 -2.59
#